data_AF-A0A527VU09-F1
#
_entry.id   AF-A0A527VU09-F1
#
_cell.length_a   1.000
_cell.length_b   1.000
_cell.length_c   1.000
_cell.angle_alpha   90.00
_cell.angle_beta   90.00
_cell.angle_gamma   90.00
#
_symmetry.space_group_name_H-M   'P 1'
#
loop_
_entity.id
_entity.type
_entity.pdbx_description
1 polymer ?
#
loop_
_entity_poly.entity_id
_entity_poly.type
_entity_poly.pdbx_seq_one_letter_code
_entity_poly.pdbx_strand_id
1 'polypeptide(L)'
;PLTVIDTYPGGAPTSSTFEPSPPWACGPNGPGQFRCDNGGISLPPGASTPIVVKAVMPANYRPDTVENCAEVRGIPGEVDLANNKACATERIRHPNGGQPGLRITKTCGGDQLVGAGMVSCRITVSNAGTAAPTGPVRVSDAATLVSSGAPVQVQTVTPDGADWACGSVPANTLSCQIPGAVMTPGTSRHFDVT
;
A
#
# COMPACT_ATOMS: atom_id res chain seq x y z
N PRO A 1 11.32 7.10 41.46
CA PRO A 1 10.84 6.32 40.30
C PRO A 1 10.14 7.24 39.31
N LEU A 2 10.43 7.09 38.03
CA LEU A 2 9.78 7.85 36.95
C LEU A 2 8.90 6.90 36.14
N THR A 3 7.68 7.33 35.84
CA THR A 3 6.75 6.61 34.97
C THR A 3 6.43 7.49 33.77
N VAL A 4 6.56 6.94 32.57
CA VAL A 4 6.14 7.58 31.31
C VAL A 4 5.04 6.75 30.67
N ILE A 5 3.98 7.41 30.22
CA ILE A 5 2.92 6.82 29.40
C ILE A 5 3.10 7.32 27.97
N ASP A 6 3.35 6.41 27.06
CA ASP A 6 3.48 6.66 25.63
C ASP A 6 2.18 6.24 24.94
N THR A 7 1.59 7.09 24.09
CA THR A 7 0.28 6.87 23.49
C THR A 7 0.29 7.27 22.01
N TYR A 8 -0.37 6.47 21.17
CA TYR A 8 -0.60 6.71 19.74
C TYR A 8 -2.08 7.07 19.49
N PRO A 9 -2.48 8.36 19.53
CA PRO A 9 -3.89 8.76 19.44
C PRO A 9 -4.51 8.43 18.08
N GLY A 10 -3.72 8.47 17.02
CA GLY A 10 -4.14 8.21 15.64
C GLY A 10 -4.26 6.73 15.26
N GLY A 11 -4.10 5.81 16.21
CA GLY A 11 -4.23 4.37 16.00
C GLY A 11 -3.02 3.58 16.50
N ALA A 12 -3.28 2.39 17.02
CA ALA A 12 -2.25 1.56 17.62
C ALA A 12 -1.26 1.01 16.57
N PRO A 13 0.06 1.04 16.86
CA PRO A 13 1.05 0.32 16.07
C PRO A 13 0.85 -1.19 16.20
N THR A 14 1.28 -1.95 15.18
CA THR A 14 1.33 -3.42 15.24
C THR A 14 2.37 -3.90 16.25
N SER A 15 3.48 -3.18 16.39
CA SER A 15 4.48 -3.42 17.43
C SER A 15 5.18 -2.12 17.81
N SER A 16 5.59 -2.01 19.08
CA SER A 16 6.51 -0.96 19.53
C SER A 16 7.59 -1.55 20.43
N THR A 17 8.82 -1.10 20.26
CA THR A 17 9.94 -1.40 21.15
C THR A 17 10.51 -0.12 21.73
N PHE A 18 11.08 -0.23 22.93
CA PHE A 18 11.56 0.90 23.72
C PHE A 18 13.00 0.62 24.17
N GLU A 19 13.89 1.58 23.97
CA GLU A 19 15.30 1.50 24.32
C GLU A 19 15.74 2.79 25.07
N PRO A 20 16.72 2.73 25.98
CA PRO A 20 17.42 1.53 26.44
C PRO A 20 16.60 0.72 27.46
N SER A 21 16.61 -0.61 27.32
CA SER A 21 16.00 -1.54 28.27
C SER A 21 17.02 -2.65 28.60
N PRO A 22 17.61 -2.69 29.83
CA PRO A 22 17.48 -1.74 30.96
C PRO A 22 18.06 -0.33 30.67
N PRO A 23 17.76 0.71 31.49
CA PRO A 23 17.05 0.69 32.77
C PRO A 23 15.52 0.83 32.67
N TRP A 24 14.98 1.13 31.48
CA TRP A 24 13.53 1.26 31.31
C TRP A 24 12.86 -0.12 31.21
N ALA A 25 11.84 -0.34 32.03
CA ALA A 25 10.91 -1.46 31.90
C ALA A 25 9.65 -0.95 31.21
N CYS A 26 9.52 -1.23 29.90
CA CYS A 26 8.40 -0.79 29.09
C CYS A 26 7.50 -1.97 28.69
N GLY A 27 6.19 -1.78 28.77
CA GLY A 27 5.21 -2.79 28.38
C GLY A 27 3.89 -2.18 27.91
N PRO A 28 3.04 -2.98 27.25
CA PRO A 28 1.72 -2.52 26.82
C PRO A 28 0.86 -2.15 28.03
N ASN A 29 0.15 -1.02 27.94
CA ASN A 29 -0.78 -0.51 28.94
C ASN A 29 -2.21 -0.32 28.39
N GLY A 30 -2.45 -0.73 27.14
CA GLY A 30 -3.72 -0.64 26.46
C GLY A 30 -3.51 -0.59 24.93
N PRO A 31 -4.60 -0.53 24.14
CA PRO A 31 -4.50 -0.34 22.70
C PRO A 31 -3.74 0.95 22.36
N GLY A 32 -2.57 0.82 21.71
CA GLY A 32 -1.75 1.97 21.34
C GLY A 32 -1.18 2.75 22.52
N GLN A 33 -1.14 2.15 23.71
CA GLN A 33 -0.58 2.77 24.91
C GLN A 33 0.47 1.87 25.54
N PHE A 34 1.58 2.46 25.96
CA PHE A 34 2.70 1.78 26.59
C PHE A 34 3.09 2.50 27.87
N ARG A 35 3.45 1.73 28.90
CA ARG A 35 3.93 2.23 30.17
C ARG A 35 5.41 1.89 30.30
N CYS A 36 6.23 2.88 30.57
CA CYS A 36 7.66 2.76 30.82
C CYS A 36 7.98 3.21 32.23
N ASP A 37 8.58 2.33 33.03
CA ASP A 37 8.99 2.63 34.40
C ASP A 37 10.52 2.58 34.54
N ASN A 38 11.07 3.55 35.27
CA ASN A 38 12.45 3.56 35.72
C ASN A 38 12.50 3.86 37.22
N GLY A 39 12.62 2.80 38.02
CA GLY A 39 12.56 2.89 39.48
C GLY A 39 13.72 3.66 40.10
N GLY A 40 14.92 3.49 39.56
CA GLY A 40 16.18 3.97 40.12
C GLY A 40 16.69 5.30 39.57
N ILE A 41 15.92 5.98 38.74
CA ILE A 41 16.38 7.21 38.10
C ILE A 41 16.45 8.39 39.09
N SER A 42 17.53 9.16 38.97
CA SER A 42 17.70 10.47 39.59
C SER A 42 18.02 11.48 38.49
N LEU A 43 17.19 12.52 38.36
CA LEU A 43 17.37 13.60 37.40
C LEU A 43 17.54 14.91 38.18
N PRO A 44 18.78 15.34 38.45
CA PRO A 44 19.05 16.67 38.97
C PRO A 44 18.55 17.77 38.01
N PRO A 45 18.39 19.02 38.47
CA PRO A 45 18.00 20.13 37.61
C PRO A 45 18.89 20.24 36.37
N GLY A 46 18.27 20.27 35.18
CA GLY A 46 18.95 20.34 33.88
C GLY A 46 19.41 18.99 33.31
N ALA A 47 19.28 17.88 34.05
CA ALA A 47 19.56 16.55 33.53
C ALA A 47 18.43 16.04 32.61
N SER A 48 18.76 15.13 31.71
CA SER A 48 17.79 14.46 30.83
C SER A 48 18.14 12.98 30.67
N THR A 49 17.15 12.19 30.27
CA THR A 49 17.30 10.78 29.91
C THR A 49 16.48 10.48 28.66
N PRO A 50 17.01 9.72 27.69
CA PRO A 50 16.24 9.36 26.51
C PRO A 50 15.36 8.12 26.77
N ILE A 51 14.20 8.10 26.11
CA ILE A 51 13.45 6.89 25.77
C ILE A 51 13.29 6.92 24.26
N VAL A 52 13.88 5.97 23.58
CA VAL A 52 13.78 5.81 22.13
C VAL A 52 12.67 4.81 21.84
N VAL A 53 11.69 5.23 21.04
CA VAL A 53 10.58 4.38 20.62
C VAL A 53 10.76 4.01 19.15
N LYS A 54 10.63 2.72 18.84
CA LYS A 54 10.56 2.20 17.47
C LYS A 54 9.21 1.53 17.29
N ALA A 55 8.33 2.17 16.52
CA ALA A 55 7.00 1.68 16.23
C ALA A 55 6.86 1.22 14.78
N VAL A 56 6.07 0.15 14.57
CA VAL A 56 5.68 -0.35 13.25
C VAL A 56 4.18 -0.20 13.11
N MET A 57 3.74 0.65 12.19
CA MET A 57 2.32 0.84 11.89
C MET A 57 1.76 -0.31 11.05
N PRO A 58 0.46 -0.62 11.15
CA PRO A 58 -0.14 -1.68 10.35
C PRO A 58 -0.08 -1.37 8.86
N ALA A 59 0.01 -2.40 8.02
CA ALA A 59 0.15 -2.24 6.56
C ALA A 59 -1.02 -1.49 5.89
N ASN A 60 -2.20 -1.51 6.52
CA ASN A 60 -3.39 -0.79 6.07
C ASN A 60 -3.61 0.54 6.82
N TYR A 61 -2.58 1.08 7.47
CA TYR A 61 -2.64 2.38 8.14
C TYR A 61 -2.94 3.48 7.10
N ARG A 62 -4.13 4.08 7.20
CA ARG A 62 -4.63 5.06 6.23
C ARG A 62 -4.11 6.48 6.43
N PRO A 63 -3.91 6.98 7.67
CA PRO A 63 -3.41 8.35 7.85
C PRO A 63 -2.02 8.57 7.26
N ASP A 64 -1.75 9.78 6.78
CA ASP A 64 -0.44 10.20 6.24
C ASP A 64 0.54 10.60 7.35
N THR A 65 0.09 10.62 8.59
CA THR A 65 0.85 11.07 9.76
C THR A 65 0.61 10.13 10.92
N VAL A 66 1.65 9.89 11.72
CA VAL A 66 1.57 9.23 13.01
C VAL A 66 1.88 10.25 14.08
N GLU A 67 1.03 10.35 15.08
CA GLU A 67 1.29 11.11 16.28
C GLU A 67 1.64 10.15 17.42
N ASN A 68 2.77 10.42 18.08
CA ASN A 68 3.14 9.77 19.33
C ASN A 68 3.22 10.82 20.44
N CYS A 69 2.55 10.57 21.56
CA CYS A 69 2.53 11.46 22.72
C CYS A 69 3.11 10.74 23.94
N ALA A 70 4.10 11.37 24.58
CA ALA A 70 4.64 10.91 25.84
C ALA A 70 4.16 11.82 26.98
N GLU A 71 3.77 11.21 28.09
CA GLU A 71 3.35 11.88 29.31
C GLU A 71 4.10 11.33 30.52
N VAL A 72 4.82 12.19 31.23
CA VAL A 72 5.45 11.84 32.51
C VAL A 72 4.37 11.89 33.60
N ARG A 73 4.23 10.82 34.39
CA ARG A 73 3.31 10.87 35.54
C ARG A 73 3.89 11.77 36.62
N GLY A 74 3.02 12.63 37.15
CA GLY A 74 3.37 13.54 38.22
C GLY A 74 3.99 12.85 39.43
N ILE A 75 5.05 13.42 39.98
CA ILE A 75 5.72 12.93 41.19
C ILE A 75 5.44 13.84 42.39
N PRO A 76 5.59 13.35 43.63
CA PRO A 76 5.42 14.19 44.81
C PRO A 76 6.34 15.42 44.80
N GLY A 77 5.77 16.60 45.04
CA GLY A 77 6.50 17.87 45.06
C GLY A 77 6.58 18.58 43.71
N GLU A 78 6.14 17.94 42.63
CA GLU A 78 5.96 18.59 41.34
C GLU A 78 4.71 19.47 41.34
N VAL A 79 4.86 20.73 40.92
CA VAL A 79 3.80 21.74 40.99
C VAL A 79 3.22 22.04 39.61
N ASP A 80 4.06 22.05 38.57
CA ASP A 80 3.64 22.27 37.19
C ASP A 80 3.52 20.94 36.47
N LEU A 81 2.29 20.43 36.35
CA LEU A 81 2.00 19.21 35.60
C LEU A 81 1.60 19.49 34.14
N ALA A 82 1.42 20.76 33.76
CA ALA A 82 0.95 21.13 32.43
C ALA A 82 2.03 20.89 31.37
N ASN A 83 3.30 20.87 31.78
CA ASN A 83 4.45 20.63 30.92
C ASN A 83 4.85 19.14 30.81
N ASN A 84 4.11 18.23 31.46
CA ASN A 84 4.45 16.81 31.50
C ASN A 84 4.10 16.03 30.23
N LYS A 85 3.46 16.68 29.25
CA LYS A 85 3.05 16.05 28.01
C LYS A 85 3.70 16.72 26.81
N ALA A 86 4.26 15.90 25.93
CA ALA A 86 4.74 16.32 24.63
C ALA A 86 4.30 15.33 23.55
N CYS A 87 3.96 15.84 22.37
CA CYS A 87 3.61 15.03 21.22
C CYS A 87 4.55 15.36 20.06
N ALA A 88 4.89 14.32 19.28
CA ALA A 88 5.61 14.45 18.03
C ALA A 88 4.77 13.81 16.92
N THR A 89 4.74 14.47 15.76
CA THR A 89 4.07 13.95 14.57
C THR A 89 5.11 13.66 13.51
N GLU A 90 5.12 12.44 13.00
CA GLU A 90 5.93 12.06 11.86
C GLU A 90 5.04 11.85 10.64
N ARG A 91 5.50 12.31 9.47
CA ARG A 91 4.79 12.05 8.23
C ARG A 91 5.19 10.68 7.72
N ILE A 92 4.23 9.76 7.62
CA ILE A 92 4.44 8.56 6.83
C ILE A 92 4.45 8.99 5.38
N ARG A 93 5.63 8.87 4.75
CA ARG A 93 5.68 8.87 3.30
C ARG A 93 5.07 7.55 2.85
N HIS A 94 3.78 7.57 2.53
CA HIS A 94 3.22 6.53 1.68
C HIS A 94 3.98 6.63 0.36
N PRO A 95 4.75 5.61 -0.06
CA PRO A 95 5.38 5.64 -1.37
C PRO A 95 4.32 5.80 -2.47
N ASN A 96 3.07 5.40 -2.19
CA ASN A 96 1.89 5.59 -3.02
C ASN A 96 0.66 5.73 -2.11
N GLY A 97 0.23 6.95 -1.77
CA GLY A 97 -1.05 7.16 -1.04
C GLY A 97 -2.30 6.74 -1.84
N GLY A 98 -2.13 6.39 -3.11
CA GLY A 98 -3.18 5.82 -3.94
C GLY A 98 -3.05 4.32 -4.15
N GLN A 99 -4.16 3.67 -4.47
CA GLN A 99 -4.21 2.25 -4.83
C GLN A 99 -4.60 2.13 -6.31
N PRO A 100 -3.96 1.25 -7.09
CA PRO A 100 -4.42 0.96 -8.45
C PRO A 100 -5.80 0.30 -8.41
N GLY A 101 -6.69 0.73 -9.30
CA GLY A 101 -8.06 0.24 -9.44
C GLY A 101 -8.27 -0.24 -10.86
N LEU A 102 -7.67 -1.38 -11.21
CA LEU A 102 -7.68 -1.88 -12.59
C LEU A 102 -9.03 -2.50 -12.96
N ARG A 103 -9.55 -2.14 -14.14
CA ARG A 103 -10.72 -2.73 -14.77
C ARG A 103 -10.37 -3.18 -16.17
N ILE A 104 -10.84 -4.38 -16.54
CA ILE A 104 -10.70 -4.92 -17.89
C ILE A 104 -12.08 -5.06 -18.54
N THR A 105 -12.19 -4.71 -19.83
CA THR A 105 -13.38 -4.95 -20.65
C THR A 105 -12.95 -5.54 -21.98
N LYS A 106 -13.74 -6.48 -22.51
CA LYS A 106 -13.52 -7.08 -23.83
C LYS A 106 -14.79 -6.93 -24.66
N THR A 107 -14.65 -6.42 -25.86
CA THR A 107 -15.76 -6.24 -26.80
C THR A 107 -15.37 -6.86 -28.12
N CYS A 108 -16.16 -7.83 -28.57
CA CYS A 108 -15.97 -8.55 -29.82
C CYS A 108 -17.14 -8.22 -30.74
N GLY A 109 -16.85 -7.92 -32.01
CA GLY A 109 -17.86 -7.50 -32.97
C GLY A 109 -18.07 -5.98 -33.01
N GLY A 110 -17.67 -5.41 -34.14
CA GLY A 110 -17.97 -4.07 -34.65
C GLY A 110 -17.95 -4.15 -36.18
N ASP A 111 -18.19 -3.03 -36.89
CA ASP A 111 -18.42 -2.95 -38.36
C ASP A 111 -17.34 -3.58 -39.28
N GLN A 112 -16.25 -4.12 -38.73
CA GLN A 112 -15.25 -4.91 -39.45
C GLN A 112 -15.57 -6.42 -39.40
N LEU A 113 -16.24 -6.85 -40.47
CA LEU A 113 -16.01 -8.12 -41.16
C LEU A 113 -16.16 -9.42 -40.34
N VAL A 114 -17.40 -9.90 -40.23
CA VAL A 114 -17.72 -11.35 -40.32
C VAL A 114 -17.44 -11.89 -41.75
N GLY A 115 -16.46 -11.31 -42.44
CA GLY A 115 -16.21 -11.52 -43.88
C GLY A 115 -15.25 -12.67 -44.18
N ALA A 116 -14.63 -13.28 -43.17
CA ALA A 116 -13.61 -14.33 -43.38
C ALA A 116 -13.56 -15.41 -42.29
N GLY A 117 -14.57 -15.49 -41.41
CA GLY A 117 -14.57 -16.45 -40.28
C GLY A 117 -13.61 -16.10 -39.13
N MET A 118 -13.10 -14.86 -39.09
CA MET A 118 -12.30 -14.32 -37.99
C MET A 118 -13.16 -13.39 -37.13
N VAL A 119 -12.88 -13.33 -35.82
CA VAL A 119 -13.58 -12.47 -34.87
C VAL A 119 -12.58 -11.49 -34.29
N SER A 120 -12.78 -10.19 -34.56
CA SER A 120 -11.98 -9.15 -33.94
C SER A 120 -12.54 -8.79 -32.56
N CYS A 121 -11.66 -8.72 -31.57
CA CYS A 121 -11.98 -8.27 -30.23
C CYS A 121 -11.02 -7.17 -29.77
N ARG A 122 -11.56 -6.14 -29.12
CA ARG A 122 -10.78 -5.15 -28.39
C ARG A 122 -10.75 -5.51 -26.91
N ILE A 123 -9.55 -5.61 -26.34
CA ILE A 123 -9.33 -5.77 -24.90
C ILE A 123 -8.81 -4.45 -24.35
N THR A 124 -9.59 -3.83 -23.46
CA THR A 124 -9.25 -2.55 -22.82
C THR A 124 -8.98 -2.76 -21.35
N VAL A 125 -7.82 -2.29 -20.87
CA VAL A 125 -7.46 -2.19 -19.46
C VAL A 125 -7.47 -0.72 -19.05
N SER A 126 -8.14 -0.39 -17.96
CA SER A 126 -8.24 0.98 -17.43
C SER A 126 -7.88 1.01 -15.95
N ASN A 127 -7.32 2.13 -15.47
CA ASN A 127 -7.05 2.35 -14.05
C ASN A 127 -7.97 3.45 -13.50
N ALA A 128 -9.01 3.04 -12.77
CA ALA A 128 -9.92 3.94 -12.05
C ALA A 128 -9.51 4.19 -10.59
N GLY A 129 -8.33 3.69 -10.18
CA GLY A 129 -7.78 3.91 -8.85
C GLY A 129 -7.10 5.26 -8.71
N THR A 130 -6.38 5.42 -7.60
CA THR A 130 -5.73 6.67 -7.20
C THR A 130 -4.20 6.61 -7.31
N ALA A 131 -3.61 5.47 -7.72
CA ALA A 131 -2.20 5.36 -8.10
C ALA A 131 -1.97 4.37 -9.24
N ALA A 132 -0.78 4.42 -9.83
CA ALA A 132 -0.30 3.42 -10.78
C ALA A 132 0.09 2.10 -10.08
N PRO A 133 -0.05 0.94 -10.75
CA PRO A 133 0.51 -0.32 -10.26
C PRO A 133 2.04 -0.26 -10.08
N THR A 134 2.56 -0.86 -9.01
CA THR A 134 4.01 -0.93 -8.72
C THR A 134 4.74 -1.98 -9.57
N GLY A 135 4.00 -2.93 -10.15
CA GLY A 135 4.51 -3.95 -11.07
C GLY A 135 3.78 -3.94 -12.42
N PRO A 136 4.24 -4.72 -13.40
CA PRO A 136 3.59 -4.79 -14.71
C PRO A 136 2.18 -5.35 -14.60
N VAL A 137 1.27 -4.83 -15.43
CA VAL A 137 -0.07 -5.41 -15.62
C VAL A 137 0.04 -6.49 -16.68
N ARG A 138 -0.42 -7.70 -16.36
CA ARG A 138 -0.41 -8.85 -17.27
C ARG A 138 -1.84 -9.23 -17.65
N VAL A 139 -2.07 -9.46 -18.93
CA VAL A 139 -3.34 -9.93 -19.50
C VAL A 139 -3.07 -11.25 -20.22
N SER A 140 -3.92 -12.24 -19.97
CA SER A 140 -3.92 -13.51 -20.68
C SER A 140 -5.25 -13.63 -21.41
N ASP A 141 -5.21 -13.90 -22.71
CA ASP A 141 -6.39 -14.07 -23.53
C ASP A 141 -6.35 -15.42 -24.25
N ALA A 142 -7.46 -16.14 -24.19
CA ALA A 142 -7.66 -17.43 -24.85
C ALA A 142 -9.13 -17.57 -25.20
N ALA A 143 -9.42 -18.21 -26.33
CA ALA A 143 -10.78 -18.44 -26.79
C ALA A 143 -10.99 -19.92 -27.14
N THR A 144 -12.24 -20.37 -27.03
CA THR A 144 -12.66 -21.70 -27.43
C THR A 144 -13.93 -21.62 -28.28
N LEU A 145 -14.12 -22.59 -29.17
CA LEU A 145 -15.35 -22.73 -29.93
C LEU A 145 -16.48 -23.19 -29.00
N VAL A 146 -17.61 -22.48 -28.99
CA VAL A 146 -18.76 -22.82 -28.15
C VAL A 146 -19.32 -24.22 -28.46
N SER A 147 -19.24 -24.65 -29.72
CA SER A 147 -19.78 -25.94 -30.18
C SER A 147 -18.97 -27.16 -29.76
N SER A 148 -17.67 -27.02 -29.56
CA SER A 148 -16.75 -28.16 -29.35
C SER A 148 -15.79 -28.00 -28.18
N GLY A 149 -15.68 -26.81 -27.60
CA GLY A 149 -14.65 -26.47 -26.61
C GLY A 149 -13.23 -26.43 -27.17
N ALA A 150 -13.05 -26.65 -28.48
CA ALA A 150 -11.73 -26.64 -29.11
C ALA A 150 -11.09 -25.23 -29.02
N PRO A 151 -9.78 -25.13 -28.74
CA PRO A 151 -9.08 -23.84 -28.73
C PRO A 151 -9.18 -23.12 -30.07
N VAL A 152 -9.42 -21.81 -30.01
CA VAL A 152 -9.30 -20.89 -31.14
C VAL A 152 -7.96 -20.18 -31.03
N GLN A 153 -7.19 -20.20 -32.10
CA GLN A 153 -5.93 -19.48 -32.16
C GLN A 153 -6.19 -17.98 -32.34
N VAL A 154 -5.55 -17.19 -31.48
CA VAL A 154 -5.33 -15.76 -31.74
C VAL A 154 -4.30 -15.67 -32.85
N GLN A 155 -4.68 -15.10 -33.99
CA GLN A 155 -3.88 -14.97 -35.19
C GLN A 155 -3.07 -13.69 -35.20
N THR A 156 -3.65 -12.57 -34.73
CA THR A 156 -2.95 -11.29 -34.68
C THR A 156 -3.17 -10.56 -33.37
N VAL A 157 -2.23 -9.68 -33.03
CA VAL A 157 -2.36 -8.73 -31.92
C VAL A 157 -1.88 -7.36 -32.37
N THR A 158 -2.68 -6.34 -32.13
CA THR A 158 -2.39 -4.94 -32.47
C THR A 158 -2.58 -4.06 -31.24
N PRO A 159 -1.49 -3.74 -30.51
CA PRO A 159 -1.56 -2.85 -29.37
C PRO A 159 -1.75 -1.38 -29.76
N ASP A 160 -2.33 -0.60 -28.86
CA ASP A 160 -2.55 0.84 -29.03
C ASP A 160 -1.29 1.72 -28.91
N GLY A 161 -0.15 1.11 -28.55
CA GLY A 161 1.12 1.79 -28.39
C GLY A 161 2.24 0.83 -28.01
N ALA A 162 3.48 1.32 -28.11
CA ALA A 162 4.69 0.51 -27.96
C ALA A 162 4.95 -0.01 -26.52
N ASP A 163 4.26 0.52 -25.51
CA ASP A 163 4.42 0.06 -24.11
C ASP A 163 3.89 -1.37 -23.89
N TRP A 164 3.02 -1.85 -24.77
CA TRP A 164 2.55 -3.23 -24.73
C TRP A 164 3.62 -4.17 -25.27
N ALA A 165 3.98 -5.16 -24.46
CA ALA A 165 4.75 -6.32 -24.89
C ALA A 165 3.83 -7.55 -24.93
N CYS A 166 3.48 -7.99 -26.12
CA CYS A 166 2.66 -9.19 -26.34
C CYS A 166 3.51 -10.35 -26.86
N GLY A 167 3.11 -11.58 -26.52
CA GLY A 167 3.71 -12.80 -27.02
C GLY A 167 3.53 -12.98 -28.52
N SER A 168 4.32 -13.86 -29.11
CA SER A 168 4.22 -14.21 -30.53
C SER A 168 2.89 -14.86 -30.84
N VAL A 169 2.31 -14.48 -31.98
CA VAL A 169 1.11 -15.09 -32.59
C VAL A 169 1.51 -15.85 -33.86
N PRO A 170 0.81 -16.94 -34.24
CA PRO A 170 -0.44 -17.44 -33.66
C PRO A 170 -0.26 -18.13 -32.29
N ALA A 171 -1.26 -18.01 -31.41
CA ALA A 171 -1.22 -18.62 -30.08
C ALA A 171 -2.61 -19.10 -29.60
N ASN A 172 -2.66 -20.24 -28.90
CA ASN A 172 -3.88 -20.71 -28.21
C ASN A 172 -4.18 -19.86 -26.95
N THR A 173 -3.12 -19.30 -26.35
CA THR A 173 -3.19 -18.36 -25.23
C THR A 173 -2.20 -17.24 -25.49
N LEU A 174 -2.70 -16.04 -25.75
CA LEU A 174 -1.90 -14.84 -25.90
C LEU A 174 -1.62 -14.24 -24.51
N SER A 175 -0.36 -13.87 -24.26
CA SER A 175 0.01 -13.09 -23.08
C SER A 175 0.48 -11.70 -23.49
N CYS A 176 -0.09 -10.66 -22.91
CA CYS A 176 0.33 -9.27 -23.07
C CYS A 176 0.67 -8.67 -21.71
N GLN A 177 1.68 -7.81 -21.67
CA GLN A 177 2.03 -7.05 -20.47
C GLN A 177 2.28 -5.58 -20.81
N ILE A 178 1.96 -4.70 -19.87
CA ILE A 178 2.26 -3.27 -19.94
C ILE A 178 2.88 -2.82 -18.61
N PRO A 179 3.91 -1.95 -18.61
CA PRO A 179 4.49 -1.44 -17.37
C PRO A 179 3.44 -0.76 -16.48
N GLY A 180 3.41 -1.09 -15.19
CA GLY A 180 2.47 -0.47 -14.25
C GLY A 180 2.60 1.05 -14.20
N ALA A 181 3.83 1.56 -14.33
CA ALA A 181 4.13 2.99 -14.30
C ALA A 181 3.41 3.82 -15.38
N VAL A 182 3.04 3.22 -16.52
CA VAL A 182 2.30 3.93 -17.59
C VAL A 182 0.78 3.84 -17.40
N MET A 183 0.30 3.03 -16.46
CA MET A 183 -1.12 2.91 -16.11
C MET A 183 -1.46 3.84 -14.94
N THR A 184 -1.26 5.15 -15.11
CA THR A 184 -1.60 6.18 -14.10
C THR A 184 -3.12 6.28 -13.87
N PRO A 185 -3.59 6.92 -12.78
CA PRO A 185 -5.01 7.16 -12.56
C PRO A 185 -5.71 7.81 -13.76
N GLY A 186 -6.83 7.24 -14.20
CA GLY A 186 -7.58 7.70 -15.37
C GLY A 186 -7.07 7.16 -16.71
N THR A 187 -5.91 6.49 -16.75
CA THR A 187 -5.38 5.92 -17.99
C THR A 187 -6.21 4.73 -18.46
N SER A 188 -6.44 4.65 -19.77
CA SER A 188 -7.02 3.51 -20.47
C SER A 188 -6.11 3.11 -21.63
N ARG A 189 -5.81 1.81 -21.73
CA ARG A 189 -4.96 1.21 -22.77
C ARG A 189 -5.62 -0.03 -23.34
N HIS A 190 -5.38 -0.32 -24.61
CA HIS A 190 -6.00 -1.46 -25.29
C HIS A 190 -5.07 -2.16 -26.27
N PHE A 191 -5.45 -3.37 -26.63
CA PHE A 191 -4.93 -4.08 -27.79
C PHE A 191 -6.08 -4.84 -28.45
N ASP A 192 -6.01 -4.93 -29.77
CA ASP A 192 -6.98 -5.64 -30.60
C ASP A 192 -6.41 -7.00 -31.00
N VAL A 193 -7.25 -8.04 -30.99
CA VAL A 193 -6.89 -9.41 -31.41
C VAL A 193 -7.86 -9.90 -32.46
N THR A 194 -7.37 -10.75 -33.37
CA THR A 194 -8.18 -11.53 -34.33
C THR A 194 -7.79 -12.98 -34.31
#